data_AF-A0A087H043-F1
#
_entry.id   AF-A0A087H043-F1
#
_cell.length_a   1.000
_cell.length_b   1.000
_cell.length_c   1.000
_cell.angle_alpha   90.00
_cell.angle_beta   90.00
_cell.angle_gamma   90.00
#
_symmetry.space_group_name_H-M   'P 1'
#
loop_
_entity.id
_entity.type
_entity.pdbx_description
1 polymer ?
#
loop_
_entity_poly.entity_id
_entity_poly.type
_entity_poly.pdbx_seq_one_letter_code
_entity_poly.pdbx_strand_id
1 'polypeptide(L)'
;MEEDTDTVVYEQEVVALAGDARGKHRILAELGRVEQEVTFLQKELEELELTDSVSAVCDALICVVEKEPDPLLPLTSGPLNLGWDRWFEGPNGGEGCRCLIL
;
A
#
# COMPACT_ATOMS: atom_id res chain seq x y z
N MET A 1 -45.81 19.46 26.22
CA MET A 1 -46.27 18.16 25.66
C MET A 1 -45.71 18.12 24.26
N GLU A 2 -44.40 18.01 24.13
CA GLU A 2 -43.64 16.74 24.15
C GLU A 2 -44.10 15.86 22.98
N GLU A 3 -43.34 16.01 21.91
CA GLU A 3 -43.38 15.25 20.67
C GLU A 3 -42.25 14.21 20.81
N ASP A 4 -42.59 12.93 20.90
CA ASP A 4 -41.64 11.84 20.70
C ASP A 4 -42.40 10.52 20.55
N THR A 5 -41.78 9.61 19.80
CA THR A 5 -42.13 8.20 19.55
C THR A 5 -42.97 7.88 18.31
N ASP A 6 -42.36 8.03 17.13
CA ASP A 6 -42.74 7.26 15.94
C ASP A 6 -41.57 6.40 15.43
N THR A 7 -40.87 5.76 16.37
CA THR A 7 -39.66 4.96 16.10
C THR A 7 -39.85 3.46 16.19
N VAL A 8 -41.09 2.98 16.24
CA VAL A 8 -41.37 1.54 16.52
C VAL A 8 -41.97 0.79 15.32
N VAL A 9 -42.15 1.45 14.17
CA VAL A 9 -42.83 0.83 13.02
C VAL A 9 -41.88 0.09 12.07
N TYR A 10 -40.56 0.25 12.17
CA TYR A 10 -39.62 -0.36 11.21
C TYR A 10 -39.16 -1.79 11.55
N GLU A 11 -39.53 -2.38 12.69
CA GLU A 11 -39.07 -3.73 13.05
C GLU A 11 -40.14 -4.83 12.87
N GLN A 12 -41.40 -4.48 12.60
CA GLN A 12 -42.51 -5.43 12.65
C GLN A 12 -42.87 -6.08 11.29
N GLU A 13 -42.21 -5.72 10.18
CA GLU A 13 -42.55 -6.25 8.84
C GLU A 13 -41.57 -7.29 8.28
N VAL A 14 -40.65 -7.82 9.09
CA VAL A 14 -39.59 -8.75 8.60
C VAL A 14 -39.93 -10.23 8.84
N VAL A 15 -41.06 -10.54 9.49
CA VAL A 15 -41.36 -11.91 9.96
C VAL A 15 -42.25 -12.73 8.99
N ALA A 16 -42.50 -12.23 7.78
CA ALA A 16 -43.41 -12.89 6.82
C ALA A 16 -42.73 -13.55 5.59
N LEU A 17 -41.44 -13.91 5.63
CA LEU A 17 -40.76 -14.59 4.51
C LEU A 17 -39.93 -15.80 4.96
N ALA A 18 -40.60 -16.87 5.37
CA ALA A 18 -40.00 -18.17 5.67
C ALA A 18 -39.42 -18.91 4.43
N GLY A 19 -39.20 -18.21 3.31
CA GLY A 19 -38.54 -18.71 2.10
C GLY A 19 -37.19 -18.04 1.76
N ASP A 20 -36.70 -17.08 2.55
CA ASP A 20 -35.71 -16.08 2.09
C ASP A 20 -34.33 -16.12 2.79
N ALA A 21 -34.00 -17.23 3.47
CA ALA A 21 -32.74 -17.34 4.22
C ALA A 21 -31.47 -17.34 3.34
N ARG A 22 -31.58 -17.75 2.06
CA ARG A 22 -30.47 -17.76 1.09
C ARG A 22 -30.07 -16.35 0.64
N GLY A 23 -31.04 -15.43 0.54
CA GLY A 23 -30.80 -14.03 0.20
C GLY A 23 -30.25 -13.25 1.40
N LYS A 24 -30.78 -13.49 2.60
CA LYS A 24 -30.42 -12.78 3.82
C LYS A 24 -28.92 -12.83 4.15
N HIS A 25 -28.29 -14.01 4.11
CA HIS A 25 -26.85 -14.13 4.40
C HIS A 25 -25.99 -13.38 3.38
N ARG A 26 -26.37 -13.41 2.10
CA ARG A 26 -25.69 -12.64 1.05
C ARG A 26 -25.81 -11.14 1.30
N ILE A 27 -27.01 -10.67 1.64
CA ILE A 27 -27.25 -9.25 1.93
C ILE A 27 -26.42 -8.80 3.14
N LEU A 28 -26.40 -9.59 4.23
CA LEU A 28 -25.60 -9.28 5.42
C LEU A 28 -24.09 -9.30 5.14
N ALA A 29 -23.61 -10.22 4.30
CA ALA A 29 -22.20 -10.26 3.91
C ALA A 29 -21.79 -9.03 3.08
N GLU A 30 -22.63 -8.62 2.13
CA GLU A 30 -22.37 -7.40 1.36
C GLU A 30 -22.45 -6.14 2.23
N LEU A 31 -23.41 -6.08 3.16
CA LEU A 31 -23.51 -4.99 4.12
C LEU A 31 -22.24 -4.88 4.97
N GLY A 32 -21.79 -5.99 5.57
CA GLY A 32 -20.56 -6.01 6.37
C GLY A 32 -19.32 -5.65 5.57
N ARG A 33 -19.24 -6.06 4.29
CA ARG A 33 -18.16 -5.66 3.37
C ARG A 33 -18.14 -4.14 3.17
N VAL A 34 -19.30 -3.54 2.91
CA VAL A 34 -19.42 -2.09 2.69
C VAL A 34 -19.15 -1.31 3.97
N GLU A 35 -19.66 -1.75 5.12
CA GLU A 35 -19.38 -1.14 6.43
C GLU A 35 -17.88 -1.14 6.74
N GLN A 36 -17.20 -2.24 6.44
CA GLN A 36 -15.75 -2.35 6.59
C GLN A 36 -15.01 -1.41 5.63
N GLU A 37 -15.45 -1.31 4.37
CA GLU A 37 -14.89 -0.40 3.38
C GLU A 37 -15.04 1.07 3.81
N VAL A 38 -16.20 1.45 4.34
CA VAL A 38 -16.44 2.79 4.92
C VAL A 38 -15.46 3.05 6.07
N THR A 39 -15.30 2.09 6.99
CA THR A 39 -14.38 2.22 8.12
C THR A 39 -12.93 2.40 7.67
N PHE A 40 -12.50 1.65 6.63
CA PHE A 40 -11.16 1.79 6.08
C PHE A 40 -10.94 3.15 5.41
N LEU A 41 -11.90 3.60 4.59
CA LEU A 41 -11.80 4.88 3.92
C LEU A 41 -11.79 6.06 4.88
N GLN A 42 -12.57 5.99 5.97
CA GLN A 42 -12.54 7.00 7.03
C GLN A 42 -11.16 7.07 7.68
N LYS A 43 -10.58 5.92 8.03
CA LYS A 43 -9.23 5.86 8.59
C LYS A 43 -8.17 6.40 7.62
N GLU A 44 -8.22 6.01 6.35
CA GLU A 44 -7.28 6.51 5.32
C GLU A 44 -7.40 8.02 5.15
N LEU A 45 -8.62 8.56 5.21
CA LEU A 45 -8.84 10.00 5.14
C LEU A 45 -8.21 10.73 6.35
N GLU A 46 -8.40 10.20 7.56
CA GLU A 46 -7.75 10.73 8.78
C GLU A 46 -6.21 10.71 8.65
N GLU A 47 -5.65 9.62 8.10
CA GLU A 47 -4.21 9.52 7.85
C GLU A 47 -3.75 10.56 6.81
N LEU A 48 -4.49 10.74 5.70
CA LEU A 48 -4.18 11.72 4.66
C LEU A 48 -4.21 13.16 5.17
N GLU A 49 -5.15 13.51 6.05
CA GLU A 49 -5.22 14.85 6.67
C GLU A 49 -3.99 15.16 7.53
N LEU A 50 -3.32 14.14 8.06
CA LEU A 50 -2.11 14.27 8.85
C LEU A 50 -0.82 14.25 8.00
N THR A 51 -0.91 13.88 6.72
CA THR A 51 0.28 13.84 5.84
C THR A 51 0.77 15.22 5.44
N ASP A 52 2.10 15.37 5.38
CA ASP A 52 2.73 16.60 4.89
C ASP A 52 2.51 16.79 3.39
N SER A 53 2.63 18.04 2.94
CA SER A 53 2.60 18.36 1.51
C SER A 53 3.65 17.58 0.72
N VAL A 54 3.30 17.15 -0.49
CA VAL A 54 4.21 16.41 -1.38
C VAL A 54 5.52 17.17 -1.62
N SER A 55 5.46 18.49 -1.78
CA SER A 55 6.66 19.33 -1.94
C SER A 55 7.62 19.21 -0.76
N ALA A 56 7.12 19.27 0.48
CA ALA A 56 7.95 19.16 1.67
C ALA A 56 8.59 17.77 1.80
N VAL A 57 7.83 16.71 1.49
CA VAL A 57 8.34 15.33 1.49
C VAL A 57 9.40 15.13 0.39
N CYS A 58 9.18 15.68 -0.80
CA CYS A 58 10.14 15.62 -1.90
C CYS A 58 11.44 16.36 -1.57
N ASP A 59 11.37 17.55 -0.99
CA ASP A 59 12.56 18.31 -0.58
C ASP A 59 13.38 17.55 0.47
N ALA A 60 12.70 16.96 1.48
CA ALA A 60 13.35 16.11 2.47
C ALA A 60 13.98 14.87 1.84
N LEU A 61 13.31 14.23 0.88
CA LEU A 61 13.83 13.07 0.16
C LEU A 61 15.10 13.42 -0.62
N ILE A 62 15.08 14.52 -1.37
CA ILE A 62 16.25 15.01 -2.12
C ILE A 62 17.42 15.27 -1.17
N CYS A 63 17.17 15.93 -0.04
CA CYS A 63 18.21 16.19 0.96
C CYS A 63 18.85 14.90 1.50
N VAL A 64 18.08 13.82 1.66
CA VAL A 64 18.61 12.51 2.09
C VAL A 64 19.42 11.86 0.97
N VAL A 65 18.92 11.87 -0.26
CA VAL A 65 19.58 11.26 -1.43
C VAL A 65 20.89 11.96 -1.78
N GLU A 66 20.95 13.28 -1.66
CA GLU A 66 22.15 14.07 -1.99
C GLU A 66 23.21 14.09 -0.88
N LYS A 67 22.88 13.63 0.33
CA LYS A 67 23.76 13.71 1.50
C LYS A 67 25.05 12.92 1.35
N GLU A 68 25.00 11.75 0.71
CA GLU A 68 26.15 10.89 0.50
C GLU A 68 26.13 10.30 -0.92
N PRO A 69 27.24 10.39 -1.68
CA PRO A 69 27.26 9.92 -3.06
C PRO A 69 27.13 8.39 -3.12
N ASP A 70 26.14 7.90 -3.87
CA ASP A 70 25.91 6.47 -4.06
C ASP A 70 27.04 5.85 -4.89
N PRO A 71 27.84 4.90 -4.35
CA PRO A 71 28.98 4.30 -5.06
C PRO A 71 28.62 3.55 -6.35
N LEU A 72 27.34 3.22 -6.56
CA LEU A 72 26.83 2.61 -7.78
C LEU A 72 26.52 3.63 -8.88
N LEU A 73 26.48 4.91 -8.55
CA LEU A 73 26.21 5.96 -9.52
C LEU A 73 27.53 6.51 -10.09
N PRO A 74 27.60 6.74 -11.42
CA PRO A 74 28.81 7.22 -12.11
C PRO A 74 29.20 8.66 -11.74
N LEU A 75 28.46 9.30 -10.83
CA LEU A 75 28.68 10.66 -10.35
C LEU A 75 29.41 10.71 -8.99
N THR A 76 29.98 9.59 -8.51
CA THR A 76 30.74 9.63 -7.26
C THR A 76 32.11 10.25 -7.46
N SER A 77 32.37 11.31 -6.71
CA SER A 77 33.71 11.89 -6.59
C SER A 77 34.56 10.97 -5.72
N GLY A 78 35.15 9.94 -6.30
CA GLY A 78 36.01 8.99 -5.60
C GLY A 78 36.94 8.23 -6.55
N PRO A 79 38.07 7.69 -6.06
CA PRO A 79 38.93 6.84 -6.88
C PRO A 79 38.13 5.63 -7.36
N LEU A 80 38.22 5.34 -8.66
CA LEU A 80 37.65 4.14 -9.28
C LEU A 80 38.05 2.91 -8.46
N ASN A 81 37.06 2.26 -7.85
CA ASN A 81 37.31 1.05 -7.08
C ASN A 81 37.33 -0.15 -8.04
N LEU A 82 38.53 -0.46 -8.54
CA LEU A 82 38.82 -1.57 -9.45
C LEU A 82 38.38 -2.95 -8.91
N GLY A 83 38.04 -3.06 -7.62
CA GLY A 83 37.46 -4.27 -7.03
C GLY A 83 36.00 -4.51 -7.44
N TRP A 84 35.28 -3.50 -7.91
CA TRP A 84 33.88 -3.57 -8.34
C TRP A 84 33.74 -4.17 -9.74
N ASP A 85 34.75 -4.05 -10.59
CA ASP A 85 34.79 -4.66 -11.93
C ASP A 85 34.53 -6.18 -11.85
N ARG A 86 35.00 -6.83 -10.77
CA ARG A 86 34.74 -8.25 -10.49
C ARG A 86 33.25 -8.59 -10.40
N TRP A 87 32.42 -7.67 -9.90
CA TRP A 87 30.99 -7.88 -9.65
C TRP A 87 30.11 -7.29 -10.76
N PHE A 88 30.55 -6.22 -11.42
CA PHE A 88 29.73 -5.46 -12.37
C PHE A 88 30.21 -5.48 -13.83
N GLU A 89 31.49 -5.73 -14.10
CA GLU A 89 32.03 -5.77 -15.49
C GLU A 89 32.18 -7.20 -16.05
N GLY A 90 31.72 -8.20 -15.31
CA GLY A 90 31.84 -9.61 -15.70
C GLY A 90 33.28 -10.13 -15.57
N PRO A 91 33.55 -11.38 -15.97
CA PRO A 91 34.87 -11.98 -15.77
C PRO A 91 35.96 -11.15 -16.47
N ASN A 92 36.81 -10.50 -15.68
CA ASN A 92 37.93 -9.69 -16.14
C ASN A 92 38.95 -10.57 -16.89
N GLY A 93 38.79 -10.70 -18.20
CA GLY A 93 39.83 -11.08 -19.16
C GLY A 93 40.46 -12.48 -19.04
N GLY A 94 40.09 -13.30 -18.06
CA GLY A 94 40.38 -14.74 -18.11
C GLY A 94 39.34 -15.41 -18.99
N GLU A 95 39.76 -16.23 -19.96
CA GLU A 95 38.85 -17.10 -20.72
C GLU A 95 37.82 -17.70 -19.75
N GLY A 96 36.56 -17.30 -19.89
CA GLY A 96 35.50 -17.77 -19.00
C GLY A 96 35.55 -19.28 -18.91
N CYS A 97 35.27 -19.84 -17.72
CA CYS A 97 35.20 -21.29 -17.56
C CYS A 97 34.31 -21.87 -18.66
N ARG A 98 34.88 -22.74 -19.51
CA ARG A 98 34.16 -23.49 -20.56
C ARG A 98 33.31 -24.63 -19.99
N CYS A 99 32.90 -24.52 -18.74
CA CYS A 99 32.06 -25.50 -18.10
C CYS A 99 30.69 -25.47 -18.79
N LEU A 100 30.43 -26.49 -19.62
CA LEU A 100 29.09 -26.83 -20.05
C LEU A 100 28.34 -27.28 -18.80
N ILE A 101 27.35 -26.49 -18.37
CA ILE A 101 26.37 -26.97 -17.40
C ILE A 101 25.59 -28.06 -18.14
N LEU A 102 25.86 -29.31 -17.75
CA LEU A 102 25.11 -30.51 -18.16
C LEU A 102 23.79 -30.58 -17.41
#